data_AF-A0A7C2TXB9-F1
#
_entry.id   AF-A0A7C2TXB9-F1
#
_cell.length_a   1.000
_cell.length_b   1.000
_cell.length_c   1.000
_cell.angle_alpha   90.00
_cell.angle_beta   90.00
_cell.angle_gamma   90.00
#
_symmetry.space_group_name_H-M   'P 1'
#
loop_
_entity.id
_entity.type
_entity.pdbx_description
1 polymer ?
#
loop_
_entity_poly.entity_id
_entity_poly.type
_entity_poly.pdbx_seq_one_letter_code
_entity_poly.pdbx_strand_id
1 'polypeptide(L)'
;MNRYRFCALMAMAIAAIWFGCSQPKQEDKQDAVTPTGAASLNEKISVKTVEGEASGFDCAVVDVLCPSTHRAADFTTGIFTADKKFYFVVNIPQSYMTQYFLEKMSVTGKVYHPYDDALEPEQIYLLKNGEKKLVYEAGYFYDPQGHKAMFNQGRVVDGVWVCDQCAKAK
;
A
#
# COMPACT_ATOMS: atom_id res chain seq x y z
N MET A 1 32.32 -21.81 45.97
CA MET A 1 32.93 -20.85 46.93
C MET A 1 32.81 -19.46 46.34
N ASN A 2 32.34 -18.51 47.18
CA ASN A 2 32.40 -17.04 47.08
C ASN A 2 31.67 -16.33 45.92
N ARG A 3 30.53 -15.64 46.19
CA ARG A 3 30.34 -14.27 46.77
C ARG A 3 30.58 -13.21 45.67
N TYR A 4 29.68 -12.30 45.29
CA TYR A 4 28.99 -11.19 46.02
C TYR A 4 27.82 -10.70 45.12
N ARG A 5 26.57 -10.52 45.59
CA ARG A 5 25.97 -9.40 46.37
C ARG A 5 25.73 -8.07 45.62
N PHE A 6 24.43 -7.73 45.54
CA PHE A 6 23.78 -6.44 45.81
C PHE A 6 24.12 -5.18 45.00
N CYS A 7 23.10 -4.64 44.32
CA CYS A 7 22.59 -3.25 44.35
C CYS A 7 21.67 -3.06 43.14
N ALA A 8 20.53 -2.36 43.16
CA ALA A 8 19.78 -1.72 44.21
C ALA A 8 18.36 -1.54 43.65
N LEU A 9 17.35 -1.66 44.52
CA LEU A 9 16.02 -1.11 44.26
C LEU A 9 16.16 0.40 44.04
N MET A 10 15.56 0.92 42.97
CA MET A 10 14.99 2.27 43.00
C MET A 10 13.54 2.20 42.53
N ALA A 11 12.67 2.07 43.52
CA ALA A 11 11.30 2.54 43.42
C ALA A 11 11.34 4.07 43.39
N MET A 12 10.91 4.69 42.29
CA MET A 12 10.43 6.07 42.32
C MET A 12 8.96 6.05 41.95
N ALA A 13 8.14 6.12 43.00
CA ALA A 13 6.77 6.54 42.93
C ALA A 13 6.77 8.01 42.45
N ILE A 14 6.32 8.24 41.22
CA ILE A 14 5.99 9.58 40.75
C ILE A 14 4.57 9.87 41.21
N ALA A 15 4.47 10.78 42.16
CA ALA A 15 3.25 11.31 42.72
C ALA A 15 2.34 11.84 41.60
N ALA A 16 1.11 11.32 41.57
CA ALA A 16 0.00 11.94 40.86
C ALA A 16 -0.31 13.29 41.53
N ILE A 17 0.22 14.37 40.97
CA ILE A 17 -0.20 15.72 41.31
C ILE A 17 -1.35 16.10 40.39
N TRP A 18 -2.55 15.90 40.93
CA TRP A 18 -3.83 16.32 40.39
C TRP A 18 -3.96 17.85 40.58
N PHE A 19 -3.32 18.64 39.71
CA PHE A 19 -3.63 20.07 39.60
C PHE A 19 -4.84 20.23 38.69
N GLY A 20 -6.01 20.33 39.32
CA GLY A 20 -7.21 20.86 38.70
C GLY A 20 -7.02 22.33 38.36
N CYS A 21 -6.58 22.61 37.14
CA CYS A 21 -6.76 23.91 36.52
C CYS A 21 -8.14 23.92 35.86
N SER A 22 -9.15 24.37 36.60
CA SER A 22 -10.42 24.80 36.04
C SER A 22 -10.15 26.02 35.14
N GLN A 23 -9.94 25.78 33.85
CA GLN A 23 -9.84 26.86 32.89
C GLN A 23 -11.20 27.55 32.75
N PRO A 24 -11.25 28.89 32.69
CA PRO A 24 -12.47 29.62 32.39
C PRO A 24 -12.94 29.21 30.99
N LYS A 25 -14.22 28.88 30.90
CA LYS A 25 -14.92 28.52 29.67
C LYS A 25 -14.97 29.76 28.77
N GLN A 26 -13.98 29.91 27.90
CA GLN A 26 -14.00 30.93 26.86
C GLN A 26 -15.03 30.47 25.82
N GLU A 27 -16.22 31.07 25.86
CA GLU A 27 -17.19 30.98 24.78
C GLU A 27 -16.70 31.84 23.62
N ASP A 28 -15.71 31.30 22.89
CA ASP A 28 -15.36 31.83 21.59
C ASP A 28 -16.56 31.59 20.69
N LYS A 29 -17.31 32.67 20.40
CA LYS A 29 -18.19 32.74 19.24
C LYS A 29 -17.32 32.58 18.01
N GLN A 30 -17.03 31.33 17.67
CA GLN A 30 -16.59 30.98 16.32
C GLN A 30 -17.75 31.33 15.42
N ASP A 31 -17.67 32.51 14.81
CA ASP A 31 -18.40 32.79 13.59
C ASP A 31 -18.15 31.58 12.70
N ALA A 32 -19.22 30.83 12.42
CA ALA A 32 -19.17 29.68 11.55
C ALA A 32 -18.70 30.19 10.20
N VAL A 33 -17.39 30.11 9.97
CA VAL A 33 -16.80 30.26 8.65
C VAL A 33 -17.38 29.10 7.90
N THR A 34 -18.48 29.37 7.18
CA THR A 34 -19.05 28.43 6.24
C THR A 34 -17.87 28.06 5.35
N PRO A 35 -17.41 26.80 5.35
CA PRO A 35 -16.29 26.44 4.51
C PRO A 35 -16.71 26.80 3.10
N THR A 36 -16.08 27.86 2.54
CA THR A 36 -16.16 28.18 1.13
C THR A 36 -15.78 26.90 0.44
N GLY A 37 -16.77 26.26 -0.20
CA GLY A 37 -16.60 24.94 -0.81
C GLY A 37 -15.27 24.95 -1.54
N ALA A 38 -14.37 24.07 -1.09
CA ALA A 38 -13.06 23.95 -1.69
C ALA A 38 -13.29 23.87 -3.19
N ALA A 39 -12.66 24.78 -3.94
CA ALA A 39 -12.79 24.83 -5.38
C ALA A 39 -12.66 23.39 -5.90
N SER A 40 -13.70 22.92 -6.58
CA SER A 40 -13.63 21.69 -7.35
C SER A 40 -12.47 21.87 -8.31
N LEU A 41 -11.29 21.36 -7.93
CA LEU A 41 -10.22 21.11 -8.87
C LEU A 41 -10.91 20.26 -9.93
N ASN A 42 -10.93 20.75 -11.17
CA ASN A 42 -11.45 19.99 -12.31
C ASN A 42 -10.58 18.73 -12.46
N GLU A 43 -10.82 17.75 -11.60
CA GLU A 43 -10.13 16.50 -11.52
C GLU A 43 -10.55 15.73 -12.76
N LYS A 44 -9.71 15.85 -13.79
CA LYS A 44 -9.89 15.10 -15.01
C LYS A 44 -9.44 13.68 -14.72
N ILE A 45 -10.42 12.79 -14.62
CA ILE A 45 -10.20 11.36 -14.51
C ILE A 45 -10.13 10.80 -15.93
N SER A 46 -9.06 10.07 -16.23
CA SER A 46 -8.94 9.29 -17.46
C SER A 46 -8.78 7.81 -17.13
N VAL A 47 -9.28 6.93 -17.99
CA VAL A 47 -9.02 5.49 -17.89
C VAL A 47 -7.90 5.14 -18.85
N LYS A 48 -6.88 4.42 -18.36
CA LYS A 48 -5.74 3.96 -19.14
C LYS A 48 -5.47 2.48 -18.87
N THR A 49 -4.95 1.80 -19.88
CA THR A 49 -4.33 0.49 -19.73
C THR A 49 -2.82 0.66 -19.87
N VAL A 50 -2.08 0.21 -18.86
CA VAL A 50 -0.62 0.25 -18.78
C VAL A 50 -0.10 -1.18 -18.77
N GLU A 51 0.85 -1.47 -19.67
CA GLU A 51 1.52 -2.77 -19.73
C GLU A 51 3.01 -2.62 -19.49
N GLY A 52 3.57 -3.51 -18.67
CA GLY A 52 4.97 -3.46 -18.27
C GLY A 52 5.33 -4.57 -17.31
N GLU A 53 6.48 -4.44 -16.67
CA GLU A 53 6.96 -5.38 -15.65
C GLU A 53 6.83 -4.77 -14.28
N ALA A 54 6.39 -5.56 -13.29
CA ALA A 54 6.34 -5.09 -11.92
C ALA A 54 7.75 -4.83 -11.40
N SER A 55 8.03 -3.62 -10.94
CA SER A 55 9.37 -3.20 -10.52
C SER A 55 9.31 -2.31 -9.29
N GLY A 56 10.45 -2.19 -8.60
CA GLY A 56 10.64 -1.22 -7.52
C GLY A 56 10.86 0.19 -8.07
N PHE A 57 10.36 1.19 -7.34
CA PHE A 57 10.49 2.60 -7.68
C PHE A 57 11.96 3.05 -7.77
N ASP A 58 12.82 2.61 -6.85
CA ASP A 58 14.21 3.08 -6.76
C ASP A 58 15.02 2.75 -8.02
N CYS A 59 14.80 1.58 -8.62
CA CYS A 59 15.41 1.22 -9.91
C CYS A 59 14.82 2.06 -11.06
N ALA A 60 13.51 2.31 -11.02
CA ALA A 60 12.83 3.05 -12.06
C ALA A 60 13.26 4.52 -12.13
N VAL A 61 13.64 5.14 -11.01
CA VAL A 61 14.20 6.51 -10.95
C VAL A 61 15.48 6.65 -11.77
N VAL A 62 16.23 5.57 -11.96
CA VAL A 62 17.42 5.54 -12.82
C VAL A 62 17.17 4.84 -14.16
N ASP A 63 15.91 4.78 -14.59
CA ASP A 63 15.47 4.26 -15.89
C ASP A 63 15.83 2.78 -16.13
N VAL A 64 15.89 1.96 -15.07
CA VAL A 64 16.15 0.52 -15.16
C VAL A 64 15.09 -0.33 -14.47
N LEU A 65 14.83 -1.51 -15.02
CA LEU A 65 14.10 -2.55 -14.33
C LEU A 65 14.92 -3.07 -13.15
N CYS A 66 14.30 -3.32 -12.00
CA CYS A 66 15.02 -3.93 -10.90
C CYS A 66 15.58 -5.32 -11.25
N PRO A 67 16.79 -5.68 -10.78
CA PRO A 67 17.28 -7.04 -10.89
C PRO A 67 16.54 -7.98 -9.93
N SER A 68 16.58 -9.28 -10.23
CA SER A 68 15.94 -10.33 -9.39
C SER A 68 16.48 -10.42 -7.98
N THR A 69 17.66 -9.85 -7.71
CA THR A 69 18.30 -9.80 -6.40
C THR A 69 17.70 -8.75 -5.45
N HIS A 70 16.86 -7.81 -5.92
CA HIS A 70 16.29 -6.72 -5.10
C HIS A 70 14.93 -7.07 -4.45
N ARG A 71 14.42 -8.28 -4.66
CA ARG A 71 12.99 -8.70 -4.56
C ARG A 71 12.27 -8.55 -3.21
N ALA A 72 12.84 -7.91 -2.19
CA ALA A 72 12.22 -7.78 -0.86
C ALA A 72 12.48 -6.45 -0.13
N ALA A 73 13.29 -5.53 -0.67
CA ALA A 73 13.60 -4.27 0.02
C ALA A 73 12.65 -3.12 -0.37
N ASP A 74 12.02 -3.19 -1.53
CA ASP A 74 11.33 -2.03 -2.12
C ASP A 74 9.84 -2.02 -1.72
N PHE A 75 9.50 -1.12 -0.79
CA PHE A 75 8.12 -0.93 -0.30
C PHE A 75 7.18 -0.30 -1.33
N THR A 76 7.70 0.11 -2.49
CA THR A 76 6.93 0.80 -3.54
C THR A 76 7.11 0.07 -4.86
N THR A 77 6.18 -0.83 -5.16
CA THR A 77 6.13 -1.60 -6.40
C THR A 77 5.11 -0.97 -7.36
N GLY A 78 5.50 -0.81 -8.62
CA GLY A 78 4.65 -0.27 -9.68
C GLY A 78 4.89 -0.99 -11.00
N ILE A 79 4.41 -0.41 -12.10
CA ILE A 79 4.60 -0.96 -13.45
C ILE A 79 5.66 -0.14 -14.17
N PHE A 80 6.78 -0.78 -14.53
CA PHE A 80 7.81 -0.21 -15.38
C PHE A 80 7.56 -0.60 -16.83
N THR A 81 7.31 0.39 -17.68
CA THR A 81 6.90 0.18 -19.09
C THR A 81 8.10 0.12 -20.04
N ALA A 82 7.87 -0.36 -21.26
CA ALA A 82 8.90 -0.45 -22.29
C ALA A 82 9.48 0.92 -22.71
N ASP A 83 8.71 2.00 -22.58
CA ASP A 83 9.16 3.39 -22.78
C ASP A 83 9.83 4.00 -21.54
N LYS A 84 10.22 3.16 -20.57
CA LYS A 84 10.94 3.52 -19.34
C LYS A 84 10.16 4.44 -18.40
N LYS A 85 8.84 4.39 -18.43
CA LYS A 85 8.00 5.09 -17.47
C LYS A 85 7.63 4.19 -16.31
N PHE A 86 7.42 4.79 -15.15
CA PHE A 86 6.99 4.09 -13.96
C PHE A 86 5.60 4.57 -13.54
N TYR A 87 4.65 3.65 -13.49
CA TYR A 87 3.31 3.90 -13.00
C TYR A 87 3.16 3.35 -11.59
N PHE A 88 2.84 4.22 -10.63
CA PHE A 88 2.50 3.83 -9.27
C PHE A 88 1.13 3.18 -9.26
N VAL A 89 1.04 1.94 -8.78
CA VAL A 89 -0.25 1.29 -8.56
C VAL A 89 -0.72 1.60 -7.15
N VAL A 90 -1.76 2.43 -7.04
CA VAL A 90 -2.25 2.97 -5.76
C VAL A 90 -3.51 2.25 -5.29
N ASN A 91 -3.94 2.52 -4.05
CA ASN A 91 -5.19 1.99 -3.46
C ASN A 91 -5.30 0.45 -3.39
N ILE A 92 -4.17 -0.25 -3.46
CA ILE A 92 -4.04 -1.68 -3.15
C ILE A 92 -2.83 -1.92 -2.24
N PRO A 93 -2.79 -3.00 -1.45
CA PRO A 93 -1.64 -3.30 -0.61
C PRO A 93 -0.37 -3.50 -1.44
N GLN A 94 0.73 -2.82 -1.06
CA GLN A 94 2.01 -2.96 -1.77
C GLN A 94 2.54 -4.40 -1.69
N SER A 95 2.32 -5.09 -0.58
CA SER A 95 2.65 -6.52 -0.45
C SER A 95 1.94 -7.41 -1.47
N TYR A 96 0.77 -7.00 -1.97
CA TYR A 96 0.07 -7.71 -3.04
C TYR A 96 0.76 -7.49 -4.38
N MET A 97 1.22 -6.28 -4.68
CA MET A 97 2.00 -6.01 -5.88
C MET A 97 3.36 -6.70 -5.86
N THR A 98 4.06 -6.68 -4.72
CA THR A 98 5.40 -7.27 -4.57
C THR A 98 5.43 -8.78 -4.84
N GLN A 99 4.33 -9.52 -4.63
CA GLN A 99 4.30 -10.96 -4.95
C GLN A 99 4.47 -11.24 -6.46
N TYR A 100 4.19 -10.25 -7.31
CA TYR A 100 4.36 -10.32 -8.76
C TYR A 100 5.64 -9.62 -9.25
N PHE A 101 6.59 -9.32 -8.36
CA PHE A 101 7.82 -8.61 -8.73
C PHE A 101 8.55 -9.29 -9.90
N LEU A 102 8.86 -8.49 -10.92
CA LEU A 102 9.43 -8.85 -12.25
C LEU A 102 8.52 -9.68 -13.17
N GLU A 103 7.26 -9.86 -12.82
CA GLU A 103 6.29 -10.44 -13.74
C GLU A 103 5.74 -9.37 -14.69
N LYS A 104 5.39 -9.79 -15.91
CA LYS A 104 4.70 -8.94 -16.88
C LYS A 104 3.23 -8.79 -16.52
N MET A 105 2.72 -7.57 -16.53
CA MET A 105 1.38 -7.24 -16.10
C MET A 105 0.71 -6.23 -17.04
N SER A 106 -0.62 -6.28 -17.10
CA SER A 106 -1.49 -5.33 -17.79
C SER A 106 -2.48 -4.78 -16.77
N VAL A 107 -2.38 -3.49 -16.45
CA VAL A 107 -3.19 -2.81 -15.44
C VAL A 107 -4.09 -1.80 -16.14
N THR A 108 -5.40 -2.02 -16.06
CA THR A 108 -6.40 -1.03 -16.48
C THR A 108 -6.90 -0.31 -15.25
N GLY A 109 -6.94 1.01 -15.29
CA GLY A 109 -7.33 1.80 -14.13
C GLY A 109 -7.55 3.26 -14.43
N LYS A 110 -7.95 3.99 -13.38
CA LYS A 110 -8.13 5.43 -13.41
C LYS A 110 -6.81 6.13 -13.12
N VAL A 111 -6.59 7.22 -13.82
CA VAL A 111 -5.48 8.14 -13.61
C VAL A 111 -6.06 9.53 -13.39
N TYR A 112 -5.59 10.21 -12.35
CA TYR A 112 -6.10 11.49 -11.89
C TYR A 112 -5.13 12.60 -12.28
N HIS A 113 -5.55 13.54 -13.13
CA HIS A 113 -4.71 14.70 -13.45
C HIS A 113 -4.55 15.60 -12.21
N PRO A 114 -3.35 16.17 -11.96
CA PRO A 114 -2.15 16.16 -12.81
C PRO A 114 -1.20 14.96 -12.61
N TYR A 115 -1.58 13.96 -11.81
CA TYR A 115 -0.76 12.81 -11.45
C TYR A 115 -0.89 11.68 -12.47
N ASP A 116 -0.37 11.91 -13.68
CA ASP A 116 -0.53 11.02 -14.83
C ASP A 116 0.12 9.63 -14.67
N ASP A 117 0.97 9.49 -13.65
CA ASP A 117 1.72 8.28 -13.33
C ASP A 117 1.15 7.53 -12.11
N ALA A 118 0.08 8.05 -11.47
CA ALA A 118 -0.63 7.34 -10.41
C ALA A 118 -1.87 6.63 -10.97
N LEU A 119 -1.85 5.29 -10.93
CA LEU A 119 -2.86 4.42 -11.50
C LEU A 119 -3.64 3.72 -10.39
N GLU A 120 -4.91 4.07 -10.22
CA GLU A 120 -5.84 3.33 -9.38
C GLU A 120 -6.43 2.16 -10.20
N PRO A 121 -6.05 0.91 -9.87
CA PRO A 121 -6.39 -0.23 -10.71
C PRO A 121 -7.90 -0.54 -10.62
N GLU A 122 -8.52 -0.78 -11.77
CA GLU A 122 -9.82 -1.42 -11.87
C GLU A 122 -9.66 -2.92 -12.16
N GLN A 123 -8.69 -3.27 -13.00
CA GLN A 123 -8.34 -4.65 -13.34
C GLN A 123 -6.83 -4.80 -13.44
N ILE A 124 -6.32 -5.93 -12.95
CA ILE A 124 -4.92 -6.32 -13.11
C ILE A 124 -4.87 -7.72 -13.70
N TYR A 125 -4.13 -7.87 -14.78
CA TYR A 125 -3.84 -9.15 -15.39
C TYR A 125 -2.36 -9.47 -15.35
N LEU A 126 -2.05 -10.72 -15.01
CA LEU A 126 -0.73 -11.31 -15.17
C LEU A 126 -0.59 -11.85 -16.60
N LEU A 127 0.50 -11.50 -17.29
CA LEU A 127 0.81 -11.92 -18.64
C LEU A 127 1.91 -12.98 -18.60
N LYS A 128 1.56 -14.26 -18.70
CA LYS A 128 2.52 -15.36 -18.55
C LYS A 128 2.33 -16.40 -19.63
N ASN A 129 3.41 -16.77 -20.32
CA ASN A 129 3.41 -17.81 -21.37
C ASN A 129 2.37 -17.58 -22.48
N GLY A 130 2.08 -16.32 -22.82
CA GLY A 130 1.05 -15.96 -23.81
C GLY A 130 -0.38 -16.01 -23.28
N GLU A 131 -0.59 -16.38 -22.02
CA GLU A 131 -1.88 -16.36 -21.35
C GLU A 131 -2.05 -15.09 -20.51
N LYS A 132 -3.31 -14.64 -20.42
CA LYS A 132 -3.73 -13.48 -19.62
C LYS A 132 -4.58 -13.97 -18.44
N LYS A 133 -4.04 -13.94 -17.22
CA LYS A 133 -4.73 -14.36 -15.99
C LYS A 133 -5.19 -13.14 -15.19
N LEU A 134 -6.49 -13.02 -14.93
CA LEU A 134 -7.03 -11.99 -14.04
C LEU A 134 -6.58 -12.26 -12.61
N VAL A 135 -5.96 -11.27 -11.96
CA VAL A 135 -5.49 -11.40 -10.58
C VAL A 135 -6.14 -10.39 -9.65
N TYR A 136 -6.64 -9.27 -10.16
CA TYR A 136 -7.41 -8.30 -9.38
C TYR A 136 -8.52 -7.68 -10.23
N GLU A 137 -9.67 -7.43 -9.60
CA GLU A 137 -10.82 -6.76 -10.21
C GLU A 137 -11.62 -5.99 -9.15
N ALA A 138 -11.79 -4.68 -9.34
CA ALA A 138 -12.72 -3.82 -8.59
C ALA A 138 -12.67 -4.00 -7.05
N GLY A 139 -11.46 -3.96 -6.48
CA GLY A 139 -11.25 -4.10 -5.03
C GLY A 139 -11.10 -5.54 -4.53
N TYR A 140 -11.24 -6.53 -5.40
CA TYR A 140 -11.05 -7.94 -5.08
C TYR A 140 -9.76 -8.48 -5.68
N PHE A 141 -9.05 -9.32 -4.94
CA PHE A 141 -7.96 -10.12 -5.48
C PHE A 141 -8.41 -11.57 -5.72
N TYR A 142 -7.72 -12.23 -6.64
CA TYR A 142 -7.83 -13.67 -6.89
C TYR A 142 -6.58 -14.35 -6.33
N ASP A 143 -6.78 -15.34 -5.46
CA ASP A 143 -5.68 -16.13 -4.91
C ASP A 143 -5.13 -17.15 -5.95
N PRO A 144 -4.04 -17.88 -5.66
CA PRO A 144 -3.49 -18.87 -6.58
C PRO A 144 -4.49 -19.97 -7.00
N GLN A 145 -5.48 -20.27 -6.15
CA GLN A 145 -6.54 -21.25 -6.42
C GLN A 145 -7.72 -20.66 -7.21
N GLY A 146 -7.69 -19.35 -7.48
CA GLY A 146 -8.73 -18.65 -8.22
C GLY A 146 -9.89 -18.17 -7.35
N HIS A 147 -9.78 -18.23 -6.01
CA HIS A 147 -10.82 -17.70 -5.15
C HIS A 147 -10.75 -16.17 -5.11
N LYS A 148 -11.91 -15.53 -5.29
CA LYS A 148 -12.09 -14.09 -5.20
C LYS A 148 -12.30 -13.67 -3.74
N ALA A 149 -11.51 -12.73 -3.24
CA ALA A 149 -11.62 -12.20 -1.88
C ALA A 149 -11.27 -10.71 -1.81
N MET A 150 -11.76 -10.02 -0.77
CA MET A 150 -11.30 -8.67 -0.44
C MET A 150 -10.00 -8.74 0.38
N PHE A 151 -9.17 -7.70 0.33
CA PHE A 151 -7.90 -7.68 1.08
C PHE A 151 -8.07 -7.81 2.61
N ASN A 152 -9.18 -7.37 3.19
CA ASN A 152 -9.49 -7.57 4.61
C ASN A 152 -9.91 -9.00 4.98
N GLN A 153 -10.12 -9.87 3.99
CA GLN A 153 -10.44 -11.30 4.13
C GLN A 153 -9.29 -12.18 3.64
N GLY A 154 -8.12 -11.57 3.40
CA GLY A 154 -6.93 -12.23 2.91
C GLY A 154 -5.73 -11.95 3.81
N ARG A 155 -4.69 -12.74 3.62
CA ARG A 155 -3.39 -12.55 4.28
C ARG A 155 -2.27 -13.09 3.42
N VAL A 156 -1.05 -12.67 3.70
CA VAL A 156 0.16 -13.18 3.05
C VAL A 156 0.59 -14.48 3.74
N VAL A 157 0.70 -15.57 2.98
CA VAL A 157 1.25 -16.87 3.41
C VAL A 157 2.33 -17.26 2.40
N ASP A 158 3.54 -17.52 2.88
CA ASP A 158 4.71 -17.84 2.04
C ASP A 158 4.99 -16.80 0.94
N GLY A 159 4.76 -15.50 1.23
CA GLY A 159 4.97 -14.41 0.28
C GLY A 159 3.84 -14.23 -0.75
N VAL A 160 2.72 -14.96 -0.61
CA VAL A 160 1.59 -14.89 -1.52
C VAL A 160 0.29 -14.57 -0.77
N TRP A 161 -0.52 -13.68 -1.31
CA TRP A 161 -1.86 -13.40 -0.82
C TRP A 161 -2.81 -14.57 -1.07
N VAL A 162 -3.45 -15.01 0.00
CA VAL A 162 -4.45 -16.08 -0.01
C VAL A 162 -5.69 -15.64 0.74
N CYS A 163 -6.87 -16.15 0.35
CA CYS A 163 -8.09 -15.93 1.12
C CYS A 163 -8.01 -16.66 2.48
N ASP A 164 -8.74 -16.19 3.48
CA ASP A 164 -8.71 -16.74 4.83
C ASP A 164 -9.04 -18.25 4.91
N GLN A 165 -9.89 -18.76 4.00
CA GLN A 165 -10.20 -20.19 3.94
C GLN A 165 -8.98 -21.01 3.48
N CYS A 166 -8.30 -20.56 2.43
CA CYS A 166 -7.07 -21.20 1.95
C CYS A 166 -5.92 -21.07 2.94
N ALA A 167 -5.83 -19.96 3.67
CA ALA A 167 -4.82 -19.78 4.71
C ALA A 167 -4.95 -20.78 5.86
N LYS A 168 -6.18 -21.16 6.23
CA LYS A 168 -6.45 -22.13 7.31
C LYS A 168 -6.18 -23.58 6.91
N ALA A 169 -6.14 -23.87 5.62
CA ALA A 169 -5.92 -25.22 5.09
C ALA A 169 -4.43 -25.56 4.92
N LYS A 170 -3.54 -24.58 5.13
CA LYS A 170 -2.07 -24.73 5.16
C LYS A 170 -1.59 -24.86 6.59
#